data_AF-A0A2V5W8M1-F1
#
_entry.id   AF-A0A2V5W8M1-F1
#
_cell.length_a   1.000
_cell.length_b   1.000
_cell.length_c   1.000
_cell.angle_alpha   90.00
_cell.angle_beta   90.00
_cell.angle_gamma   90.00
#
_symmetry.space_group_name_H-M   'P 1'
#
loop_
_entity.id
_entity.type
_entity.pdbx_description
1 polymer ?
#
loop_
_entity_poly.entity_id
_entity_poly.type
_entity_poly.pdbx_seq_one_letter_code
_entity_poly.pdbx_strand_id
1 'polypeptide(L)'
;MKRAAKYRMAQADEALLRLCRLCVSIKMHTQNMSLDEATKFCQDNCYYEEKPARQEAMRGTFDPGYLNYTLGKLQILKLRDDYKTQEGDDFSIQKFHNELLNHGMPPIRLLREIMLKDQTKWDQVL
;
A
#
# COMPACT_ATOMS: atom_id res chain seq x y z
N MET A 1 -9.81 -21.72 -15.31
CA MET A 1 -10.39 -21.39 -13.98
C MET A 1 -9.44 -21.69 -12.80
N LYS A 2 -8.97 -22.93 -12.60
CA LYS A 2 -8.08 -23.29 -11.46
C LYS A 2 -6.78 -22.46 -11.36
N ARG A 3 -6.11 -22.17 -12.49
CA ARG A 3 -4.87 -21.36 -12.52
C ARG A 3 -5.08 -19.90 -12.11
N ALA A 4 -6.19 -19.28 -12.52
CA ALA A 4 -6.53 -17.91 -12.14
C ALA A 4 -6.83 -17.79 -10.64
N ALA A 5 -7.55 -18.76 -10.07
CA ALA A 5 -7.79 -18.83 -8.63
C ALA A 5 -6.47 -18.95 -7.84
N LYS A 6 -5.54 -19.80 -8.29
CA LYS A 6 -4.22 -19.94 -7.67
C LYS A 6 -3.44 -18.62 -7.63
N TYR A 7 -3.42 -17.86 -8.73
CA TYR A 7 -2.73 -16.57 -8.75
C TYR A 7 -3.40 -15.52 -7.86
N ARG A 8 -4.74 -15.48 -7.82
CA ARG A 8 -5.46 -14.58 -6.92
C ARG A 8 -5.18 -14.90 -5.46
N MET A 9 -5.11 -16.18 -5.10
CA MET A 9 -4.76 -16.62 -3.75
C MET A 9 -3.35 -16.15 -3.38
N ALA A 10 -2.35 -16.39 -4.24
CA ALA A 10 -0.98 -15.92 -3.98
C ALA A 10 -0.88 -14.39 -3.90
N GLN A 11 -1.60 -13.65 -4.75
CA GLN A 11 -1.65 -12.19 -4.69
C GLN A 11 -2.29 -11.69 -3.38
N ALA A 12 -3.34 -12.36 -2.91
CA ALA A 12 -4.01 -12.02 -1.66
C ALA A 12 -3.11 -12.29 -0.45
N ASP A 13 -2.45 -13.45 -0.43
CA ASP A 13 -1.49 -13.85 0.60
C ASP A 13 -0.36 -12.80 0.74
N GLU A 14 0.26 -12.43 -0.38
CA GLU A 14 1.27 -11.37 -0.39
C GLU A 14 0.71 -10.02 0.06
N ALA A 15 -0.54 -9.68 -0.29
CA ALA A 15 -1.18 -8.44 0.15
C ALA A 15 -1.43 -8.40 1.67
N LEU A 16 -1.81 -9.54 2.27
CA LEU A 16 -2.01 -9.66 3.72
C LEU A 16 -0.74 -9.33 4.50
N LEU A 17 0.42 -9.78 4.03
CA LEU A 17 1.70 -9.41 4.64
C LEU A 17 1.91 -7.89 4.64
N ARG A 18 1.70 -7.20 3.51
CA ARG A 18 1.89 -5.74 3.43
C ARG A 18 0.87 -4.99 4.29
N LEU A 19 -0.35 -5.53 4.44
CA LEU A 19 -1.36 -4.99 5.35
C LEU A 19 -0.94 -5.17 6.82
N CYS A 20 -0.38 -6.33 7.17
CA CYS A 20 0.15 -6.57 8.52
C CYS A 20 1.28 -5.59 8.85
N ARG A 21 2.24 -5.39 7.94
CA ARG A 21 3.31 -4.39 8.12
C ARG A 21 2.77 -2.98 8.35
N LEU A 22 1.74 -2.58 7.60
CA LEU A 22 1.07 -1.28 7.81
C LEU A 22 0.49 -1.16 9.23
N CYS A 23 -0.30 -2.14 9.66
CA CYS A 23 -0.93 -2.14 10.98
C CYS A 23 0.10 -2.20 12.11
N VAL A 24 1.06 -3.12 12.02
CA VAL A 24 2.09 -3.34 13.05
C VAL A 24 2.98 -2.11 13.16
N SER A 25 3.39 -1.47 12.05
CA SER A 25 4.17 -0.23 12.12
C SER A 25 3.48 0.83 12.96
N ILE A 26 2.23 1.13 12.63
CA ILE A 26 1.47 2.19 13.32
C ILE A 26 1.30 1.80 14.79
N LYS A 27 0.88 0.57 15.09
CA LYS A 27 0.58 0.16 16.46
C LYS A 27 1.82 0.07 17.35
N MET A 28 2.95 -0.40 16.84
CA MET A 28 4.21 -0.44 17.60
C MET A 28 4.67 0.97 17.96
N HIS A 29 4.67 1.88 16.98
CA HIS A 29 5.27 3.21 17.14
C HIS A 29 4.32 4.26 17.72
N THR A 30 3.02 3.96 17.83
CA THR A 30 2.02 4.93 18.33
C THR A 30 1.04 4.39 19.38
N GLN A 31 0.99 3.07 19.59
CA GLN A 31 -0.02 2.42 20.45
C GLN A 31 0.59 1.36 21.39
N ASN A 32 1.90 1.39 21.63
CA ASN A 32 2.61 0.50 22.53
C ASN A 32 2.45 -1.01 22.23
N MET A 33 2.17 -1.39 20.99
CA MET A 33 2.16 -2.81 20.60
C MET A 33 3.55 -3.40 20.79
N SER A 34 3.64 -4.44 21.61
CA SER A 34 4.86 -5.19 21.87
C SER A 34 5.26 -6.06 20.67
N LEU A 35 6.51 -6.53 20.68
CA LEU A 35 7.02 -7.48 19.70
C LEU A 35 6.20 -8.78 19.65
N ASP A 36 5.79 -9.29 20.82
CA ASP A 36 5.05 -10.55 20.92
C ASP A 36 3.61 -10.39 20.39
N GLU A 37 2.95 -9.26 20.71
CA GLU A 37 1.63 -8.93 20.14
C GLU A 37 1.70 -8.76 18.62
N ALA A 38 2.74 -8.10 18.11
CA ALA A 38 2.97 -7.97 16.68
C ALA A 38 3.26 -9.31 15.99
N THR A 39 4.01 -10.19 16.65
CA THR A 39 4.26 -11.56 16.16
C THR A 39 2.95 -12.31 16.04
N LYS A 40 2.12 -12.29 17.10
CA LYS A 40 0.79 -12.90 17.09
C LYS A 40 -0.12 -12.30 16.02
N PHE A 41 -0.06 -10.98 15.84
CA PHE A 41 -0.82 -10.28 14.82
C PHE A 41 -0.48 -10.79 13.41
N CYS A 42 0.81 -10.97 13.08
CA CYS A 42 1.23 -11.54 11.81
C CYS A 42 0.79 -13.00 11.63
N GLN A 43 0.86 -13.84 12.68
CA GLN A 43 0.36 -15.21 12.61
C GLN A 43 -1.14 -15.26 12.28
N ASP A 44 -1.93 -14.40 12.93
CA ASP A 44 -3.39 -14.41 12.80
C ASP A 44 -3.89 -13.79 11.50
N ASN A 45 -3.16 -12.83 10.93
CA ASN A 45 -3.65 -12.00 9.83
C ASN A 45 -2.94 -12.24 8.49
N CYS A 46 -1.71 -12.78 8.48
CA CYS A 46 -1.04 -13.22 7.25
C CYS A 46 -0.59 -14.68 7.29
N TYR A 47 -1.10 -15.48 8.24
CA TYR A 47 -0.95 -16.94 8.31
C TYR A 47 0.50 -17.43 8.28
N TYR A 48 1.43 -16.60 8.75
CA TYR A 48 2.81 -16.98 8.90
C TYR A 48 2.99 -17.86 10.13
N GLU A 49 3.83 -18.88 10.00
CA GLU A 49 4.32 -19.62 11.17
C GLU A 49 5.14 -18.70 12.09
N GLU A 50 5.33 -19.12 13.34
CA GLU A 50 5.93 -18.30 14.39
C GLU A 50 7.26 -17.65 13.98
N LYS A 51 8.18 -18.44 13.40
CA LYS A 51 9.50 -17.97 13.02
C LYS A 51 9.46 -16.81 11.99
N PRO A 52 8.83 -16.94 10.80
CA PRO A 52 8.72 -15.82 9.87
C PRO A 52 7.85 -14.68 10.41
N ALA A 53 6.79 -14.96 11.18
CA ALA A 53 5.97 -13.91 11.79
C ALA A 53 6.79 -13.04 12.76
N ARG A 54 7.63 -13.66 13.58
CA ARG A 54 8.53 -12.97 14.50
C ARG A 54 9.60 -12.17 13.77
N GLN A 55 10.08 -12.64 12.62
CA GLN A 55 11.02 -11.87 11.79
C GLN A 55 10.39 -10.59 11.24
N GLU A 56 9.13 -10.65 10.80
CA GLU A 56 8.38 -9.47 10.34
C GLU A 56 8.10 -8.49 11.48
N ALA A 57 7.70 -9.01 12.65
CA ALA A 57 7.50 -8.19 13.84
C ALA A 57 8.80 -7.53 14.31
N MET A 58 9.92 -8.27 14.31
CA MET A 58 11.25 -7.74 14.62
C MET A 58 11.66 -6.64 13.63
N ARG A 59 11.35 -6.79 12.35
CA ARG A 59 11.62 -5.74 11.36
C ARG A 59 10.89 -4.44 11.71
N GLY A 60 9.64 -4.54 12.18
CA GLY A 60 8.84 -3.39 12.57
C GLY A 60 9.44 -2.53 13.68
N THR A 61 10.30 -3.08 14.53
CA THR A 61 10.91 -2.34 15.64
C THR A 61 11.97 -1.34 15.17
N PHE A 62 12.65 -1.61 14.05
CA PHE A 62 13.72 -0.76 13.51
C PHE A 62 13.41 -0.13 12.14
N ASP A 63 12.43 -0.64 11.40
CA ASP A 63 11.98 -0.12 10.11
C ASP A 63 10.51 0.33 10.21
N PRO A 64 10.22 1.52 10.76
CA PRO A 64 8.85 2.06 10.75
C PRO A 64 8.34 2.31 9.32
N GLY A 65 9.22 2.39 8.31
CA GLY A 65 8.90 2.69 6.92
C GLY A 65 8.30 1.51 6.14
N TYR A 66 8.39 0.29 6.65
CA TYR A 66 7.82 -0.90 5.99
C TYR A 66 6.29 -0.91 5.84
N LEU A 67 5.59 0.13 6.34
CA LEU A 67 4.17 0.39 6.05
C LEU A 67 3.94 0.91 4.62
N ASN A 68 4.98 1.48 3.99
CA ASN A 68 4.86 2.25 2.75
C ASN A 68 4.37 1.43 1.55
N TYR A 69 4.53 0.09 1.55
CA TYR A 69 4.03 -0.75 0.47
C TYR A 69 2.52 -0.61 0.28
N THR A 70 1.75 -0.70 1.38
CA THR A 70 0.29 -0.59 1.33
C THR A 70 -0.14 0.86 1.21
N LEU A 71 0.48 1.76 1.98
CA LEU A 71 0.16 3.18 1.93
C LEU A 71 0.35 3.74 0.51
N GLY A 72 1.52 3.54 -0.10
CA GLY A 72 1.80 4.00 -1.45
C GLY A 72 0.85 3.39 -2.49
N LYS A 73 0.51 2.09 -2.36
CA LYS A 73 -0.50 1.46 -3.23
C LYS A 73 -1.86 2.15 -3.12
N LEU A 74 -2.35 2.42 -1.91
CA LEU A 74 -3.63 3.09 -1.70
C LEU A 74 -3.62 4.52 -2.29
N GLN A 75 -2.52 5.26 -2.07
CA GLN A 75 -2.35 6.60 -2.61
C GLN A 75 -2.33 6.62 -4.15
N ILE A 76 -1.64 5.67 -4.80
CA ILE A 76 -1.64 5.53 -6.27
C ILE A 76 -3.03 5.16 -6.79
N LEU A 77 -3.74 4.25 -6.11
CA LEU A 77 -5.10 3.87 -6.50
C LEU A 77 -6.06 5.07 -6.40
N LYS A 78 -5.99 5.85 -5.33
CA LYS A 78 -6.76 7.08 -5.20
C LYS A 78 -6.43 8.10 -6.29
N LEU A 79 -5.14 8.35 -6.54
CA LEU A 79 -4.71 9.22 -7.64
C LEU A 79 -5.27 8.76 -8.99
N ARG A 80 -5.24 7.46 -9.28
CA ARG A 80 -5.86 6.91 -10.49
C ARG A 80 -7.36 7.18 -10.54
N ASP A 81 -8.08 6.99 -9.45
CA ASP A 81 -9.53 7.16 -9.40
C ASP A 81 -9.92 8.65 -9.55
N ASP A 82 -9.13 9.56 -8.97
CA ASP A 82 -9.28 11.01 -9.15
C ASP A 82 -8.96 11.44 -10.59
N TYR A 83 -7.87 10.90 -11.18
CA TYR A 83 -7.49 11.14 -12.57
C TYR A 83 -8.56 10.61 -13.54
N LYS A 84 -9.10 9.41 -13.26
CA LYS A 84 -10.21 8.85 -14.03
C LYS A 84 -11.45 9.72 -13.99
N THR A 85 -11.78 10.26 -12.82
CA THR A 85 -12.91 11.19 -12.66
C THR A 85 -12.69 12.48 -13.45
N GLN A 86 -11.47 13.01 -13.45
CA GLN A 86 -11.10 14.20 -14.20
C GLN A 86 -11.21 14.01 -15.72
N GLU A 87 -10.73 12.89 -16.23
CA GLU A 87 -10.68 12.64 -17.68
C GLU A 87 -12.01 12.12 -18.24
N GLY A 88 -12.92 11.62 -17.40
CA GLY A 88 -14.24 11.17 -17.84
C GLY A 88 -14.16 10.11 -18.94
N ASP A 89 -14.83 10.37 -20.06
CA ASP A 89 -14.85 9.46 -21.22
C ASP A 89 -13.50 9.35 -21.93
N ASP A 90 -12.59 10.31 -21.75
CA ASP A 90 -11.24 10.31 -22.33
C ASP A 90 -10.22 9.48 -21.53
N PHE A 91 -10.64 8.92 -20.38
CA PHE A 91 -9.78 8.13 -19.51
C PHE A 91 -9.24 6.89 -20.22
N SER A 92 -7.93 6.68 -20.09
CA SER A 92 -7.25 5.45 -20.46
C SER A 92 -6.28 5.04 -19.37
N ILE A 93 -6.34 3.77 -18.96
CA ILE A 93 -5.39 3.21 -17.99
C ILE A 93 -3.95 3.27 -18.49
N GLN A 94 -3.75 3.17 -19.81
CA GLN A 94 -2.43 3.28 -20.41
C GLN A 94 -1.91 4.73 -20.32
N LYS A 95 -2.75 5.72 -20.64
CA LYS A 95 -2.38 7.15 -20.49
C LYS A 95 -2.01 7.46 -19.05
N PHE A 96 -2.81 6.98 -18.08
CA PHE A 96 -2.52 7.14 -16.66
C PHE A 96 -1.15 6.55 -16.28
N HIS A 97 -0.86 5.30 -16.67
CA HIS A 97 0.42 4.67 -16.34
C HIS A 97 1.61 5.37 -17.01
N ASN A 98 1.47 5.77 -18.27
CA ASN A 98 2.51 6.51 -18.98
C ASN A 98 2.81 7.83 -18.25
N GLU A 99 1.77 8.59 -17.94
CA GLU A 99 1.92 9.86 -17.24
C GLU A 99 2.55 9.69 -15.86
N LEU A 100 2.06 8.74 -15.05
CA LEU A 100 2.60 8.46 -13.72
C LEU A 100 4.10 8.12 -13.76
N LEU A 101 4.52 7.28 -14.70
CA LEU A 101 5.88 6.77 -14.80
C LEU A 101 6.86 7.74 -15.46
N ASN A 102 6.37 8.72 -16.25
CA ASN A 102 7.21 9.74 -16.89
C ASN A 102 7.92 10.67 -15.89
N HIS A 103 7.43 10.76 -14.65
CA HIS A 103 7.94 11.67 -13.64
C HIS A 103 8.94 11.03 -12.66
N GLY A 104 9.22 9.73 -12.77
CA GLY A 104 10.11 9.01 -11.86
C GLY A 104 9.44 8.65 -10.53
N MET A 105 10.06 9.01 -9.40
CA MET A 105 9.58 8.65 -8.05
C MET A 105 9.32 9.83 -7.08
N PRO A 106 8.67 10.92 -7.51
CA PRO A 106 8.32 11.99 -6.58
C PRO A 106 7.26 11.52 -5.57
N PRO A 107 7.14 12.19 -4.40
CA PRO A 107 6.06 11.96 -3.46
C PRO A 107 4.69 11.99 -4.15
N ILE A 108 3.75 11.10 -3.76
CA ILE A 108 2.43 11.01 -4.41
C ILE A 108 1.70 12.36 -4.41
N ARG A 109 1.84 13.15 -3.35
CA ARG A 109 1.30 14.52 -3.33
C ARG A 109 1.78 15.32 -4.55
N LEU A 110 3.09 15.37 -4.83
CA LEU A 110 3.61 16.14 -5.97
C LEU A 110 3.12 15.56 -7.31
N LEU A 111 2.99 14.24 -7.43
CA LEU A 111 2.35 13.64 -8.60
C LEU A 111 0.92 14.12 -8.80
N ARG A 112 0.17 14.34 -7.71
CA ARG A 112 -1.19 14.89 -7.80
C ARG A 112 -1.19 16.32 -8.34
N GLU A 113 -0.20 17.15 -7.99
CA GLU A 113 -0.09 18.49 -8.58
C GLU A 113 0.19 18.46 -10.07
N ILE A 114 1.04 17.52 -10.50
CA ILE A 114 1.42 17.37 -11.90
C ILE A 114 0.27 16.80 -12.73
N MET A 115 -0.45 15.82 -12.19
CA MET A 115 -1.43 15.02 -12.95
C MET A 115 -2.88 15.49 -12.81
N LEU A 116 -3.23 16.23 -11.74
CA LEU A 116 -4.60 16.69 -11.48
C LEU A 116 -4.73 18.20 -11.68
N LYS A 117 -5.75 18.59 -12.45
CA LYS A 117 -6.12 19.99 -12.76
C LYS A 117 -6.80 20.68 -11.57
N ASP A 118 -7.51 19.92 -10.74
CA ASP A 118 -8.25 20.43 -9.58
C ASP A 118 -7.33 20.50 -8.34
N GLN A 119 -6.93 21.72 -7.99
CA GLN A 119 -6.05 22.00 -6.85
C GLN A 119 -6.63 21.54 -5.50
N THR A 120 -7.96 21.52 -5.36
CA THR A 120 -8.62 21.10 -4.11
C THR A 120 -8.38 19.62 -3.80
N LYS A 121 -7.94 18.84 -4.79
CA LYS A 121 -7.65 17.42 -4.66
C LYS A 121 -6.18 17.13 -4.37
N TRP A 122 -5.26 18.09 -4.49
CA TRP A 122 -3.81 17.79 -4.41
C TRP A 122 -3.41 17.16 -3.08
N ASP A 123 -3.94 17.63 -1.96
CA ASP A 123 -3.61 17.12 -0.62
C ASP A 123 -4.45 15.90 -0.20
N GLN A 124 -5.47 15.54 -0.98
CA GLN A 124 -6.31 14.36 -0.72
C GLN A 124 -5.55 13.10 -1.19
N VAL A 125 -4.57 12.64 -0.43
CA VAL A 125 -3.74 11.49 -0.83
C VAL A 125 -4.34 10.13 -0.46
N LEU A 126 -5.32 10.09 0.45
CA LEU A 126 -6.05 8.89 0.87
C LEU A 126 -7.57 9.06 0.77
#